data_AF-A0A660VKC2-F1
#
_entry.id   AF-A0A660VKC2-F1
#
_cell.length_a   1.000
_cell.length_b   1.000
_cell.length_c   1.000
_cell.angle_alpha   90.00
_cell.angle_beta   90.00
_cell.angle_gamma   90.00
#
_symmetry.space_group_name_H-M   'P 1'
#
loop_
_entity.id
_entity.type
_entity.pdbx_description
1 polymer ?
#
loop_
_entity_poly.entity_id
_entity_poly.type
_entity_poly.pdbx_seq_one_letter_code
_entity_poly.pdbx_strand_id
1 'polypeptide(L)' 'GGGWGGRRGAGGGKRVLLEASGGVTLERVPAISRTGVDRISVGSLTYAPRVVDIGLDFEG' A
#
# COMPACT_ATOMS: atom_id res chain seq x y z
N GLY A 1 -9.19 8.18 13.39
CA GLY A 1 -8.61 9.30 12.61
C GLY A 1 -7.44 8.79 11.82
N GLY A 2 -7.28 9.17 10.55
CA GLY A 2 -6.15 8.74 9.73
C GLY A 2 -6.39 8.88 8.24
N GLY A 3 -6.79 10.07 7.78
CA GLY A 3 -6.80 10.36 6.34
C GLY A 3 -5.37 10.54 5.86
N TRP A 4 -4.91 9.68 4.97
CA TRP A 4 -3.65 9.86 4.24
C TRP A 4 -3.86 11.00 3.24
N GLY A 5 -3.78 12.22 3.76
CA GLY A 5 -4.11 13.45 3.04
C GLY A 5 -2.98 13.88 2.13
N GLY A 6 -3.03 13.47 0.87
CA GLY A 6 -2.25 14.06 -0.21
C GLY A 6 -2.67 15.51 -0.46
N ARG A 7 -1.96 16.49 0.11
CA ARG A 7 -2.00 17.92 -0.27
C ARG A 7 -0.57 18.48 -0.06
N ARG A 8 0.10 19.22 -0.96
CA ARG A 8 -0.34 20.13 -2.04
C ARG A 8 0.74 20.20 -3.14
N GLY A 9 0.31 20.44 -4.38
CA GLY A 9 1.09 21.19 -5.37
C GLY A 9 0.23 22.37 -5.82
N ALA A 10 0.70 23.60 -5.58
CA ALA A 10 0.04 24.82 -6.01
C ALA A 10 0.41 25.12 -7.47
N GLY A 11 -0.59 25.45 -8.29
CA GLY A 11 -0.41 25.95 -9.67
C GLY A 11 -0.93 24.99 -10.73
N GLY A 12 -2.06 25.36 -11.35
CA GLY A 12 -2.62 25.04 -12.69
C GLY A 12 -2.37 23.73 -13.47
N GLY A 13 -1.46 22.84 -13.07
CA GLY A 13 -1.08 21.61 -13.77
C GLY A 13 -1.55 20.36 -13.05
N LYS A 14 -1.69 19.25 -13.80
CA LYS A 14 -2.04 17.94 -13.22
C LYS A 14 -0.96 17.54 -12.21
N ARG A 15 -1.37 17.28 -10.97
CA ARG A 15 -0.46 16.85 -9.89
C ARG A 15 0.21 15.52 -10.27
N VAL A 16 1.54 15.45 -10.16
CA VAL A 16 2.30 14.20 -10.30
C VAL A 16 2.11 13.36 -9.04
N LEU A 17 1.85 12.06 -9.23
CA LEU A 17 1.69 11.09 -8.14
C LEU A 17 3.02 10.42 -7.85
N LEU A 18 3.38 10.33 -6.57
CA LEU A 18 4.62 9.74 -6.10
C LEU A 18 4.39 8.31 -5.58
N GLU A 19 5.28 7.40 -5.92
CA GLU A 19 5.23 6.01 -5.51
C GLU A 19 6.55 5.57 -4.88
N ALA A 20 6.48 4.82 -3.77
CA ALA A 20 7.60 4.08 -3.22
C ALA A 20 7.49 2.59 -3.59
N SER A 21 8.58 2.00 -4.07
CA SER A 21 8.68 0.59 -4.46
C SER A 21 9.99 -0.03 -3.99
N GLY A 22 10.00 -1.37 -3.84
CA GLY A 22 11.19 -2.15 -3.47
C GLY A 22 11.43 -2.27 -1.95
N GLY A 23 11.76 -3.48 -1.48
CA GLY A 23 12.16 -3.71 -0.09
C GLY A 23 11.12 -3.32 0.98
N VAL A 24 9.84 -3.24 0.62
CA VAL A 24 8.76 -2.86 1.52
C VAL A 24 8.37 -4.05 2.40
N THR A 25 8.29 -3.83 3.70
CA THR A 25 7.78 -4.77 4.70
C THR A 25 6.67 -4.12 5.51
N LEU A 26 5.82 -4.89 6.19
CA LEU A 26 4.69 -4.36 6.95
C LEU A 26 5.15 -3.36 8.04
N GLU A 27 6.32 -3.60 8.63
CA GLU A 27 6.94 -2.76 9.66
C GLU A 27 7.41 -1.41 9.08
N ARG A 28 7.76 -1.37 7.79
CA ARG A 28 8.27 -0.16 7.11
C ARG A 28 7.15 0.72 6.55
N VAL A 29 5.96 0.15 6.29
CA VAL A 29 4.82 0.88 5.71
C VAL A 29 4.50 2.17 6.47
N PRO A 30 4.43 2.20 7.83
CA PRO A 30 4.17 3.44 8.56
C PRO A 30 5.25 4.51 8.40
N ALA A 31 6.52 4.12 8.19
CA ALA A 31 7.59 5.09 7.96
C ALA A 31 7.53 5.67 6.54
N ILE A 32 7.35 4.80 5.54
CA ILE A 32 7.22 5.17 4.12
C ILE A 32 6.00 6.07 3.91
N SER A 33 4.88 5.73 4.54
CA SER A 33 3.65 6.53 4.64
C SER A 33 3.88 8.02 4.90
N ARG A 34 4.79 8.32 5.83
CA ARG A 34 5.05 9.67 6.32
C ARG A 34 5.96 10.48 5.40
N THR A 35 6.53 9.87 4.36
CA THR A 35 7.39 10.58 3.39
C THR A 35 6.58 11.44 2.41
N GLY A 36 5.26 11.27 2.35
CA GLY A 36 4.38 12.02 1.46
C GLY A 36 4.16 11.36 0.10
N VAL A 37 4.53 10.08 -0.06
CA VAL A 37 4.16 9.30 -1.25
C VAL A 37 2.65 9.06 -1.32
N ASP A 38 2.13 8.99 -2.54
CA ASP A 38 0.72 8.73 -2.82
C ASP A 38 0.39 7.24 -2.84
N ARG A 39 1.37 6.42 -3.21
CA ARG A 39 1.22 4.97 -3.32
C ARG A 39 2.46 4.25 -2.78
N ILE A 40 2.22 3.05 -2.27
CA ILE A 40 3.25 2.12 -1.82
C ILE A 40 2.95 0.79 -2.49
N SER A 41 3.90 0.29 -3.28
CA SER A 41 3.80 -1.02 -3.93
C SER A 41 4.54 -2.08 -3.11
N VAL A 42 3.87 -3.20 -2.81
CA VAL A 42 4.40 -4.28 -1.99
C VAL A 42 4.43 -5.58 -2.81
N GLY A 43 5.54 -5.79 -3.52
CA GLY A 43 5.68 -6.94 -4.44
C GLY A 43 5.55 -8.30 -3.75
N SER A 44 5.93 -8.41 -2.47
CA SER A 44 5.84 -9.67 -1.71
C SER A 44 4.42 -10.22 -1.58
N LEU A 45 3.39 -9.37 -1.72
CA LEU A 45 2.00 -9.81 -1.68
C LEU A 45 1.65 -10.78 -2.83
N THR A 46 2.37 -10.75 -3.95
CA THR A 46 2.07 -11.59 -5.12
C THR A 46 3.04 -12.76 -5.29
N TYR A 47 4.32 -12.62 -4.92
CA TYR A 47 5.32 -13.70 -5.09
C TYR A 47 5.63 -14.49 -3.82
N ALA A 48 5.22 -14.01 -2.65
CA ALA A 48 5.41 -14.69 -1.37
C ALA A 48 4.21 -14.49 -0.41
N PRO A 49 2.97 -14.76 -0.83
CA PRO A 49 1.81 -14.61 0.03
C PRO A 49 1.82 -15.65 1.16
N ARG A 50 1.24 -15.29 2.31
CA ARG A 50 0.91 -16.29 3.34
C ARG A 50 -0.29 -17.11 2.87
N VAL A 51 -0.20 -18.43 2.99
CA VAL A 51 -1.29 -19.35 2.65
C VAL A 51 -2.42 -19.19 3.66
N VAL A 52 -3.65 -19.10 3.15
CA VAL A 52 -4.88 -19.15 3.96
C VAL A 52 -5.44 -20.56 3.83
N ASP A 53 -5.72 -21.19 4.96
CA ASP A 53 -6.36 -22.51 5.01
C ASP A 53 -7.88 -22.33 4.94
N ILE A 54 -8.54 -23.01 3.98
CA ILE A 54 -9.97 -22.88 3.71
C ILE A 54 -10.56 -24.28 3.54
N GLY A 55 -11.52 -24.64 4.41
CA GLY A 55 -12.32 -25.86 4.33
C GLY A 55 -13.78 -25.55 3.95
N LEU A 56 -14.41 -26.46 3.21
CA LEU A 56 -15.84 -26.44 2.90
C LEU A 56 -16.49 -27.66 3.53
N ASP A 57 -17.32 -27.43 4.54
CA ASP A 57 -18.21 -28.45 5.10
C ASP A 57 -19.56 -28.38 4.36
N PHE A 58 -19.98 -29.50 3.76
CA PHE A 58 -21.24 -29.58 3.04
C PHE A 58 -22.12 -30.65 3.69
N GLU A 59 -23.30 -30.26 4.16
CA GLU A 59 -24.35 -31.17 4.63
C GLU A 59 -25.47 -31.21 3.58
N GLY A 60 -25.91 -32.43 3.23
CA GLY A 60 -26.93 -32.69 2.23
C GLY A 60 -28.34 -32.70 2.78
#